data_AF-F7QUH6-F1
#
_entry.id   AF-F7QUH6-F1
#
_cell.length_a   1.000
_cell.length_b   1.000
_cell.length_c   1.000
_cell.angle_alpha   90.00
_cell.angle_beta   90.00
_cell.angle_gamma   90.00
#
_symmetry.space_group_name_H-M   'P 1'
#
loop_
_entity.id
_entity.type
_entity.pdbx_description
1 polymer ?
#
loop_
_entity_poly.entity_id
_entity_poly.type
_entity_poly.pdbx_seq_one_letter_code
_entity_poly.pdbx_strand_id
1 'polypeptide(L)'
;MDDLRIISALVTYDKVNHTKKYQSEVKDLYKKLSVRVKQAGLLTDMYSLDSKTHNQLVTLCYQDLSVLKKLDSRSYHKALRVVEEGKISREVPLYYQSYNLKDKKYVKDKLVTPQLLITFLHLAEVDKLPKDSLNWVKQKVDTQTLYNAYSVTGKAEDKSTSAANYAIAMMIGNAVHDDQLYDAAKKVLLSMQVTDKKSEIYGSFGDSKTKQVYSFNELNALVALNQ
;
A
#
# COMPACT_ATOMS: atom_id res chain seq x y z
N MET A 1 1.56 -8.36 6.10
CA MET A 1 1.84 -6.96 5.75
C MET A 1 2.85 -6.33 6.72
N ASP A 2 2.53 -6.31 8.02
CA ASP A 2 3.31 -5.53 8.99
C ASP A 2 4.75 -6.04 9.16
N ASP A 3 4.96 -7.36 9.13
CA ASP A 3 6.32 -7.93 9.17
C ASP A 3 7.19 -7.42 8.01
N LEU A 4 6.64 -7.34 6.80
CA LEU A 4 7.36 -6.80 5.65
C LEU A 4 7.59 -5.30 5.77
N ARG A 5 6.66 -4.55 6.36
CA ARG A 5 6.85 -3.12 6.62
C ARG A 5 7.98 -2.86 7.62
N ILE A 6 8.06 -3.67 8.68
CA ILE A 6 9.18 -3.61 9.65
C ILE A 6 10.50 -3.97 8.97
N ILE A 7 10.52 -5.06 8.20
CA ILE A 7 11.69 -5.47 7.41
C ILE A 7 12.12 -4.36 6.43
N SER A 8 11.16 -3.71 5.76
CA SER A 8 11.40 -2.59 4.86
C SER A 8 12.04 -1.40 5.57
N ALA A 9 11.56 -1.05 6.78
CA ALA A 9 12.14 0.01 7.59
C ALA A 9 13.60 -0.29 7.99
N LEU A 10 13.90 -1.52 8.42
CA LEU A 10 15.27 -1.95 8.75
C LEU A 10 16.19 -1.92 7.53
N VAL A 11 15.69 -2.40 6.38
CA VAL A 11 16.37 -2.33 5.08
C VAL A 11 16.67 -0.89 4.67
N THR A 12 15.72 0.02 4.91
CA THR A 12 15.83 1.44 4.59
C THR A 12 16.81 2.14 5.50
N TYR A 13 16.80 1.84 6.81
CA TYR A 13 17.78 2.37 7.76
C TYR A 13 19.21 2.07 7.33
N ASP A 14 19.51 0.81 7.01
CA ASP A 14 20.84 0.40 6.56
C ASP A 14 21.24 1.12 5.26
N LYS A 15 20.28 1.32 4.33
CA LYS A 15 20.50 2.05 3.07
C LYS A 15 20.83 3.53 3.31
N VAL A 16 20.00 4.24 4.07
CA VAL A 16 20.11 5.69 4.33
C VAL A 16 21.36 6.02 5.14
N ASN A 17 21.68 5.20 6.15
CA ASN A 17 22.83 5.43 7.03
C ASN A 17 24.12 4.76 6.52
N HIS A 18 24.10 4.14 5.35
CA HIS A 18 25.22 3.39 4.78
C HIS A 18 25.81 2.35 5.74
N THR A 19 24.95 1.65 6.51
CA THR A 19 25.36 0.62 7.47
C THR A 19 24.92 -0.78 7.05
N LYS A 20 25.40 -1.79 7.79
CA LYS A 20 24.93 -3.18 7.67
C LYS A 20 24.31 -3.68 8.98
N LYS A 21 23.93 -2.76 9.87
CA LYS A 21 23.57 -3.04 11.27
C LYS A 21 22.44 -4.06 11.36
N TYR A 22 21.45 -3.96 10.48
CA TYR A 22 20.25 -4.78 10.53
C TYR A 22 20.21 -5.91 9.51
N GLN A 23 21.26 -6.12 8.71
CA GLN A 23 21.24 -7.16 7.66
C GLN A 23 21.00 -8.58 8.19
N SER A 24 21.57 -8.93 9.35
CA SER A 24 21.34 -10.24 9.96
C SER A 24 19.91 -10.38 10.47
N GLU A 25 19.41 -9.35 11.18
CA GLU A 25 18.05 -9.28 11.70
C GLU A 25 17.01 -9.40 10.57
N VAL A 26 17.19 -8.63 9.49
CA VAL A 26 16.35 -8.67 8.29
C VAL A 26 16.26 -10.08 7.70
N LYS A 27 17.40 -10.77 7.58
CA LYS A 27 17.44 -12.14 7.05
C LYS A 27 16.71 -13.13 7.96
N ASP A 28 16.91 -13.01 9.27
CA ASP A 28 16.27 -13.88 10.26
C ASP A 28 14.75 -13.66 10.32
N LEU A 29 14.31 -12.40 10.42
CA LEU A 29 12.90 -12.03 10.39
C LEU A 29 12.21 -12.53 9.12
N TYR A 30 12.80 -12.28 7.94
CA TYR A 30 12.22 -12.74 6.68
C TYR A 30 12.16 -14.26 6.57
N LYS A 31 13.18 -14.97 7.08
CA LYS A 31 13.19 -16.43 7.13
C LYS A 31 12.07 -16.96 8.02
N LYS A 32 11.94 -16.43 9.24
CA LYS A 32 10.88 -16.81 10.20
C LYS A 32 9.48 -16.54 9.65
N LEU A 33 9.29 -15.38 9.02
CA LEU A 33 8.04 -15.04 8.33
C LEU A 33 7.75 -16.03 7.20
N SER A 34 8.71 -16.24 6.31
CA SER A 34 8.57 -17.12 5.14
C SER A 34 8.15 -18.54 5.53
N VAL A 35 8.73 -19.10 6.60
CA VAL A 35 8.35 -20.45 7.08
C VAL A 35 6.87 -20.53 7.46
N ARG A 36 6.29 -19.42 7.96
CA ARG A 36 4.94 -19.39 8.51
C ARG A 36 3.88 -18.93 7.54
N VAL A 37 4.18 -18.09 6.55
CA VAL A 37 3.13 -17.51 5.69
C VAL A 37 3.37 -17.73 4.20
N LYS A 38 4.51 -18.31 3.80
CA LYS A 38 4.78 -18.52 2.37
C LYS A 38 4.12 -19.78 1.85
N GLN A 39 3.22 -19.63 0.88
CA GLN A 39 2.61 -20.73 0.14
C GLN A 39 2.76 -20.53 -1.36
N ALA A 40 3.16 -21.58 -2.08
CA ALA A 40 3.45 -21.52 -3.51
C ALA A 40 4.46 -20.41 -3.93
N GLY A 41 5.21 -19.85 -2.99
CA GLY A 41 6.13 -18.72 -3.20
C GLY A 41 5.52 -17.33 -3.01
N LEU A 42 4.27 -17.24 -2.58
CA LEU A 42 3.53 -16.02 -2.26
C LEU A 42 3.32 -15.92 -0.75
N LEU A 43 3.17 -14.72 -0.21
CA LEU A 43 2.87 -14.51 1.21
C LEU A 43 1.35 -14.49 1.41
N THR A 44 0.81 -15.42 2.18
CA THR A 44 -0.61 -15.45 2.57
C THR A 44 -0.87 -14.46 3.70
N ASP A 45 -2.12 -14.03 3.88
CA ASP A 45 -2.40 -12.91 4.79
C ASP A 45 -2.18 -13.24 6.26
N MET A 46 -2.43 -14.49 6.64
CA MET A 46 -2.35 -14.90 8.05
C MET A 46 -1.91 -16.36 8.20
N TYR A 47 -1.17 -16.59 9.28
CA TYR A 47 -0.95 -17.90 9.87
C TYR A 47 -1.46 -17.88 11.32
N SER A 48 -2.39 -18.77 11.64
CA SER A 48 -2.90 -18.91 13.00
C SER A 48 -1.95 -19.78 13.82
N LEU A 49 -1.45 -19.25 14.94
CA LEU A 49 -0.60 -20.01 15.86
C LEU A 49 -1.40 -21.10 16.60
N ASP A 50 -2.69 -20.84 16.87
CA ASP A 50 -3.56 -21.75 17.62
C ASP A 50 -3.93 -22.98 16.79
N SER A 51 -4.45 -22.76 15.58
CA SER A 51 -4.88 -23.84 14.69
C SER A 51 -3.73 -24.37 13.81
N LYS A 52 -2.57 -23.71 13.80
CA LYS A 52 -1.43 -24.01 12.91
C LYS A 52 -1.83 -24.07 11.43
N THR A 53 -2.79 -23.24 11.03
CA THR A 53 -3.32 -23.19 9.67
C THR A 53 -3.06 -21.84 9.01
N HIS A 54 -3.05 -21.86 7.68
CA HIS A 54 -2.98 -20.67 6.85
C HIS A 54 -4.32 -20.42 6.17
N ASN A 55 -4.63 -19.17 5.89
CA ASN A 55 -5.63 -18.89 4.87
C ASN A 55 -5.07 -19.17 3.47
N GLN A 56 -5.96 -19.34 2.50
CA GLN A 56 -5.61 -19.51 1.08
C GLN A 56 -5.66 -18.17 0.31
N LEU A 57 -5.76 -17.06 1.03
CA LEU A 57 -5.91 -15.73 0.47
C LEU A 57 -4.57 -15.01 0.46
N VAL A 58 -4.24 -14.44 -0.69
CA VAL A 58 -3.09 -13.57 -0.92
C VAL A 58 -3.63 -12.19 -1.27
N THR A 59 -3.61 -11.28 -0.30
CA THR A 59 -3.94 -9.87 -0.53
C THR A 59 -2.77 -9.20 -1.24
N LEU A 60 -3.04 -8.54 -2.37
CA LEU A 60 -2.02 -8.06 -3.29
C LEU A 60 -1.15 -6.98 -2.66
N CYS A 61 -1.75 -6.09 -1.87
CA CYS A 61 -1.02 -5.04 -1.17
C CYS A 61 -0.11 -5.56 -0.03
N TYR A 62 -0.19 -6.86 0.30
CA TYR A 62 0.72 -7.49 1.27
C TYR A 62 2.01 -7.99 0.61
N GLN A 63 2.05 -8.02 -0.73
CA GLN A 63 3.24 -8.41 -1.48
C GLN A 63 4.15 -7.19 -1.70
N ASP A 64 4.92 -6.81 -0.69
CA ASP A 64 5.91 -5.74 -0.81
C ASP A 64 7.00 -6.13 -1.82
N LEU A 65 6.82 -5.70 -3.06
CA LEU A 65 7.65 -6.08 -4.19
C LEU A 65 9.09 -5.58 -4.05
N SER A 66 9.28 -4.40 -3.44
CA SER A 66 10.59 -3.80 -3.23
C SER A 66 11.44 -4.64 -2.27
N VAL A 67 10.83 -5.08 -1.15
CA VAL A 67 11.46 -5.94 -0.16
C VAL A 67 11.73 -7.33 -0.74
N LEU A 68 10.76 -7.92 -1.43
CA LEU A 68 10.92 -9.24 -2.05
C LEU A 68 12.04 -9.22 -3.11
N LYS A 69 12.12 -8.17 -3.94
CA LYS A 69 13.19 -8.02 -4.94
C LYS A 69 14.58 -8.07 -4.30
N LYS A 70 14.72 -7.51 -3.10
CA LYS A 70 15.98 -7.49 -2.34
C LYS A 70 16.29 -8.82 -1.62
N LEU A 71 15.27 -9.50 -1.09
CA LEU A 71 15.46 -10.61 -0.14
C LEU A 71 15.17 -12.01 -0.70
N ASP A 72 14.25 -12.14 -1.65
CA ASP A 72 13.85 -13.42 -2.24
C ASP A 72 13.40 -13.20 -3.69
N SER A 73 14.38 -13.22 -4.60
CA SER A 73 14.14 -13.04 -6.04
C SER A 73 13.11 -14.04 -6.60
N ARG A 74 13.05 -15.27 -6.08
CA ARG A 74 12.07 -16.25 -6.55
C ARG A 74 10.65 -15.87 -6.14
N SER A 75 10.46 -15.45 -4.89
CA SER A 75 9.17 -14.93 -4.43
C SER A 75 8.79 -13.61 -5.10
N TYR A 76 9.75 -12.73 -5.36
CA TYR A 76 9.53 -11.50 -6.12
C TYR A 76 8.90 -11.74 -7.48
N HIS A 77 9.48 -12.62 -8.33
CA HIS A 77 8.94 -12.86 -9.67
C HIS A 77 7.54 -13.49 -9.63
N LYS A 78 7.24 -14.30 -8.62
CA LYS A 78 5.91 -14.89 -8.43
C LYS A 78 4.90 -13.85 -7.96
N ALA A 79 5.28 -13.06 -6.96
CA ALA A 79 4.46 -11.97 -6.43
C ALA A 79 4.17 -10.93 -7.52
N LEU A 80 5.19 -10.48 -8.26
CA LEU A 80 5.04 -9.53 -9.35
C LEU A 80 4.04 -10.04 -10.38
N ARG A 81 4.16 -11.31 -10.81
CA ARG A 81 3.22 -11.91 -11.76
C ARG A 81 1.78 -11.88 -11.24
N VAL A 82 1.54 -12.35 -10.02
CA VAL A 82 0.19 -12.37 -9.43
C VAL A 82 -0.35 -10.95 -9.20
N VAL A 83 0.51 -10.00 -8.87
CA VAL A 83 0.10 -8.61 -8.75
C VAL A 83 -0.28 -8.05 -10.13
N GLU A 84 0.59 -8.16 -11.14
CA GLU A 84 0.36 -7.66 -12.50
C GLU A 84 -0.89 -8.28 -13.17
N GLU A 85 -1.08 -9.60 -13.04
CA GLU A 85 -2.25 -10.31 -13.54
C GLU A 85 -3.54 -9.97 -12.77
N GLY A 86 -3.43 -9.31 -11.60
CA GLY A 86 -4.56 -8.86 -10.80
C GLY A 86 -5.25 -7.61 -11.31
N LYS A 87 -4.71 -6.97 -12.36
CA LYS A 87 -5.34 -5.82 -13.01
C LYS A 87 -6.68 -6.23 -13.63
N ILE A 88 -7.73 -5.46 -13.38
CA ILE A 88 -9.10 -5.79 -13.79
C ILE A 88 -9.28 -5.64 -15.30
N SER A 89 -9.03 -4.45 -15.84
CA SER A 89 -9.04 -4.21 -17.29
C SER A 89 -8.30 -2.92 -17.64
N ARG A 90 -8.33 -2.52 -18.91
CA ARG A 90 -7.83 -1.22 -19.36
C ARG A 90 -8.81 -0.09 -19.00
N GLU A 91 -10.11 -0.37 -19.09
CA GLU A 91 -11.21 0.56 -18.80
C GLU A 91 -11.41 0.77 -17.31
N VAL A 92 -11.12 -0.26 -16.51
CA VAL A 92 -11.06 -0.21 -15.05
C VAL A 92 -9.61 -0.51 -14.65
N PRO A 93 -8.69 0.47 -14.71
CA PRO A 93 -7.26 0.27 -14.46
C PRO A 93 -6.93 0.11 -12.97
N LEU A 94 -7.82 -0.58 -12.24
CA LEU A 94 -7.69 -0.97 -10.84
C LEU A 94 -7.35 -2.46 -10.77
N TYR A 95 -7.09 -2.92 -9.55
CA TYR A 95 -6.64 -4.28 -9.29
C TYR A 95 -7.62 -4.95 -8.34
N TYR A 96 -7.84 -6.24 -8.54
CA TYR A 96 -8.47 -7.07 -7.51
C TYR A 96 -7.64 -7.01 -6.22
N GLN A 97 -8.30 -7.06 -5.07
CA GLN A 97 -7.59 -6.92 -3.80
C GLN A 97 -6.84 -8.18 -3.40
N SER A 98 -7.36 -9.34 -3.78
CA SER A 98 -6.83 -10.62 -3.32
C SER A 98 -6.94 -11.73 -4.36
N TYR A 99 -6.04 -12.69 -4.25
CA TYR A 99 -5.97 -13.91 -5.04
C TYR A 99 -6.16 -15.12 -4.13
N ASN A 100 -7.05 -16.04 -4.52
CA ASN A 100 -7.27 -17.29 -3.80
C ASN A 100 -6.39 -18.39 -4.40
N LEU A 101 -5.48 -18.93 -3.60
CA LEU A 101 -4.51 -19.96 -3.99
C LEU A 101 -5.16 -21.31 -4.30
N LYS A 102 -6.27 -21.65 -3.62
CA LYS A 102 -6.99 -22.91 -3.82
C LYS A 102 -7.68 -22.92 -5.18
N ASP A 103 -8.42 -21.85 -5.46
CA ASP A 103 -9.26 -21.75 -6.67
C ASP A 103 -8.51 -21.15 -7.86
N LYS A 104 -7.30 -20.63 -7.62
CA LYS A 104 -6.44 -19.92 -8.58
C LYS A 104 -7.15 -18.75 -9.27
N LYS A 105 -7.97 -18.02 -8.51
CA LYS A 105 -8.81 -16.93 -9.01
C LYS A 105 -8.68 -15.69 -8.15
N TYR A 106 -8.80 -14.53 -8.79
CA TYR A 106 -8.98 -13.27 -8.10
C TYR A 106 -10.36 -13.20 -7.46
N VAL A 107 -10.42 -12.62 -6.27
CA VAL A 107 -11.66 -12.40 -5.54
C VAL A 107 -12.31 -11.12 -6.05
N LYS A 108 -13.60 -11.21 -6.42
CA LYS A 108 -14.38 -10.11 -7.00
C LYS A 108 -15.16 -9.34 -5.93
N ASP A 109 -14.44 -8.81 -4.95
CA ASP A 109 -15.02 -8.03 -3.87
C ASP A 109 -14.86 -6.51 -4.11
N LYS A 110 -15.46 -5.73 -3.21
CA LYS A 110 -15.28 -4.27 -3.10
C LYS A 110 -13.80 -3.92 -3.05
N LEU A 111 -13.40 -2.88 -3.78
CA LEU A 111 -12.03 -2.38 -3.84
C LEU A 111 -11.86 -1.26 -2.81
N VAL A 112 -11.19 -1.56 -1.69
CA VAL A 112 -10.82 -0.58 -0.66
C VAL A 112 -9.58 0.19 -1.10
N THR A 113 -9.73 1.51 -1.27
CA THR A 113 -8.74 2.37 -1.91
C THR A 113 -7.36 2.41 -1.24
N PRO A 114 -7.24 2.46 0.11
CA PRO A 114 -5.93 2.35 0.75
C PRO A 114 -5.12 1.11 0.31
N GLN A 115 -5.77 -0.06 0.21
CA GLN A 115 -5.09 -1.27 -0.23
C GLN A 115 -4.73 -1.21 -1.72
N LEU A 116 -5.63 -0.69 -2.55
CA LEU A 116 -5.38 -0.49 -3.98
C LEU A 116 -4.16 0.41 -4.21
N LEU A 117 -4.08 1.54 -3.49
CA LEU A 117 -2.97 2.48 -3.60
C LEU A 117 -1.66 1.89 -3.09
N ILE A 118 -1.68 1.06 -2.05
CA ILE A 118 -0.46 0.36 -1.59
C ILE A 118 0.02 -0.66 -2.64
N THR A 119 -0.90 -1.37 -3.32
CA THR A 119 -0.52 -2.21 -4.48
C THR A 119 0.13 -1.36 -5.57
N PHE A 120 -0.40 -0.17 -5.85
CA PHE A 120 0.18 0.74 -6.85
C PHE A 120 1.56 1.25 -6.43
N LEU A 121 1.72 1.60 -5.16
CA LEU A 121 3.00 2.01 -4.60
C LEU A 121 4.05 0.91 -4.75
N HIS A 122 3.72 -0.33 -4.38
CA HIS A 122 4.65 -1.45 -4.55
C HIS A 122 5.04 -1.72 -6.00
N LEU A 123 4.11 -1.54 -6.94
CA LEU A 123 4.41 -1.60 -8.37
C LEU A 123 5.29 -0.43 -8.82
N ALA A 124 5.04 0.78 -8.32
CA ALA A 124 5.82 1.98 -8.63
C ALA A 124 7.27 1.84 -8.14
N GLU A 125 7.48 1.37 -6.90
CA GLU A 125 8.80 1.15 -6.28
C GLU A 125 9.70 0.17 -7.05
N VAL A 126 9.15 -0.60 -7.98
CA VAL A 126 9.89 -1.54 -8.82
C VAL A 126 9.75 -1.28 -10.32
N ASP A 127 9.28 -0.09 -10.71
CA ASP A 127 9.11 0.37 -12.10
C ASP A 127 8.11 -0.47 -12.92
N LYS A 128 7.04 -0.93 -12.28
CA LYS A 128 6.00 -1.81 -12.87
C LYS A 128 4.59 -1.26 -12.80
N LEU A 129 4.38 -0.06 -12.26
CA LEU A 129 3.04 0.57 -12.25
C LEU A 129 2.61 0.92 -13.69
N PRO A 130 1.48 0.39 -14.20
CA PRO A 130 1.02 0.74 -15.53
C PRO A 130 0.60 2.21 -15.63
N LYS A 131 0.85 2.81 -16.80
CA LYS A 131 0.56 4.24 -17.05
C LYS A 131 -0.91 4.60 -16.89
N ASP A 132 -1.83 3.72 -17.26
CA ASP A 132 -3.28 3.95 -17.10
C ASP A 132 -3.72 3.91 -15.63
N SER A 133 -3.14 3.03 -14.81
CA SER A 133 -3.34 3.03 -13.36
C SER A 133 -2.77 4.29 -12.70
N LEU A 134 -1.59 4.74 -13.12
CA LEU A 134 -1.02 6.03 -12.67
C LEU A 134 -1.91 7.21 -13.06
N ASN A 135 -2.36 7.27 -14.31
CA ASN A 135 -3.26 8.32 -14.80
C ASN A 135 -4.59 8.33 -14.04
N TRP A 136 -5.10 7.16 -13.65
CA TRP A 136 -6.29 7.08 -12.81
C TRP A 136 -6.07 7.75 -11.46
N VAL A 137 -4.94 7.50 -10.78
CA VAL A 137 -4.60 8.18 -9.51
C VAL A 137 -4.52 9.69 -9.71
N LYS A 138 -3.81 10.15 -10.75
CA LYS A 138 -3.69 11.58 -11.08
C LYS A 138 -5.06 12.23 -11.22
N GLN A 139 -5.92 11.65 -12.04
CA GLN A 139 -7.28 12.15 -12.24
C GLN A 139 -8.08 12.21 -10.94
N LYS A 140 -7.99 11.18 -10.08
CA LYS A 140 -8.71 11.15 -8.80
C LYS A 140 -8.18 12.15 -7.79
N VAL A 141 -6.87 12.41 -7.78
CA VAL A 141 -6.26 13.45 -6.97
C VAL A 141 -6.69 14.83 -7.46
N ASP A 142 -6.57 15.10 -8.76
CA ASP A 142 -6.91 16.41 -9.36
C ASP A 142 -8.37 16.79 -9.12
N THR A 143 -9.26 15.81 -9.22
CA THR A 143 -10.71 15.99 -8.98
C THR A 143 -11.12 15.88 -7.52
N GLN A 144 -10.18 15.56 -6.62
CA GLN A 144 -10.44 15.26 -5.20
C GLN A 144 -11.50 14.18 -4.99
N THR A 145 -11.58 13.23 -5.93
CA THR A 145 -12.53 12.11 -5.92
C THR A 145 -11.86 10.77 -5.62
N LEU A 146 -10.71 10.78 -4.93
CA LEU A 146 -10.00 9.59 -4.46
C LEU A 146 -10.72 8.98 -3.25
N TYR A 147 -11.89 8.42 -3.54
CA TYR A 147 -12.86 7.87 -2.63
C TYR A 147 -12.36 6.61 -1.92
N ASN A 148 -12.94 6.27 -0.78
CA ASN A 148 -12.50 5.16 0.06
C ASN A 148 -12.76 3.79 -0.55
N ALA A 149 -13.71 3.68 -1.48
CA ALA A 149 -13.90 2.43 -2.20
C ALA A 149 -14.60 2.52 -3.56
N TYR A 150 -14.29 1.54 -4.40
CA TYR A 150 -14.88 1.34 -5.72
C TYR A 150 -15.33 -0.11 -5.93
N SER A 151 -16.27 -0.33 -6.83
CA SER A 151 -16.62 -1.65 -7.34
C SER A 151 -15.58 -2.16 -8.34
N VAL A 152 -15.63 -3.44 -8.68
CA VAL A 152 -14.85 -4.04 -9.78
C VAL A 152 -15.20 -3.47 -11.16
N THR A 153 -16.28 -2.69 -11.28
CA THR A 153 -16.66 -1.96 -12.50
C THR A 153 -16.19 -0.51 -12.49
N GLY A 154 -15.46 -0.08 -11.44
CA GLY A 154 -14.94 1.28 -11.30
C GLY A 154 -15.92 2.31 -10.73
N LYS A 155 -17.11 1.89 -10.28
CA LYS A 155 -18.09 2.78 -9.66
C LYS A 155 -17.71 3.06 -8.21
N ALA A 156 -17.80 4.31 -7.77
CA ALA A 156 -17.61 4.66 -6.37
C ALA A 156 -18.70 4.02 -5.48
N GLU A 157 -18.29 3.30 -4.44
CA GLU A 157 -19.18 2.65 -3.46
C GLU A 157 -19.18 3.36 -2.11
N ASP A 158 -18.06 3.97 -1.74
CA ASP A 158 -17.95 4.85 -0.56
C ASP A 158 -17.26 6.13 -0.99
N LYS A 159 -18.04 7.21 -1.12
CA LYS A 159 -17.56 8.53 -1.58
C LYS A 159 -16.86 9.35 -0.51
N SER A 160 -16.69 8.81 0.69
CA SER A 160 -15.83 9.42 1.71
C SER A 160 -14.36 9.37 1.23
N THR A 161 -13.52 10.26 1.75
CA THR A 161 -12.07 10.24 1.46
C THR A 161 -11.29 10.13 2.77
N SER A 162 -9.99 9.84 2.70
CA SER A 162 -9.12 9.76 3.86
C SER A 162 -7.76 10.38 3.57
N ALA A 163 -7.12 10.94 4.60
CA ALA A 163 -5.78 11.51 4.48
C ALA A 163 -4.76 10.47 4.01
N ALA A 164 -4.90 9.21 4.45
CA ALA A 164 -4.03 8.13 3.99
C ALA A 164 -4.08 7.92 2.47
N ASN A 165 -5.25 8.08 1.82
CA ASN A 165 -5.33 7.93 0.35
C ASN A 165 -4.45 8.96 -0.36
N TYR A 166 -4.51 10.23 0.05
CA TYR A 166 -3.70 11.29 -0.55
C TYR A 166 -2.23 11.20 -0.16
N ALA A 167 -1.92 10.79 1.07
CA ALA A 167 -0.56 10.50 1.48
C ALA A 167 0.08 9.38 0.62
N ILE A 168 -0.64 8.28 0.38
CA ILE A 168 -0.12 7.20 -0.46
C ILE A 168 -0.02 7.63 -1.93
N ALA A 169 -0.97 8.43 -2.44
CA ALA A 169 -0.87 9.01 -3.78
C ALA A 169 0.38 9.90 -3.94
N MET A 170 0.72 10.68 -2.91
CA MET A 170 1.95 11.48 -2.86
C MET A 170 3.21 10.60 -2.90
N MET A 171 3.22 9.50 -2.13
CA MET A 171 4.32 8.52 -2.16
C MET A 171 4.46 7.82 -3.53
N ILE A 172 3.34 7.54 -4.22
CA ILE A 172 3.36 7.02 -5.59
C ILE A 172 4.02 8.04 -6.53
N GLY A 173 3.62 9.32 -6.44
CA GLY A 173 4.21 10.41 -7.23
C GLY A 173 5.73 10.50 -7.05
N ASN A 174 6.20 10.45 -5.79
CA ASN A 174 7.63 10.42 -5.49
C ASN A 174 8.33 9.18 -6.09
N ALA A 175 7.74 7.99 -5.93
CA ALA A 175 8.33 6.73 -6.41
C ALA A 175 8.48 6.67 -7.93
N VAL A 176 7.59 7.31 -8.69
CA VAL A 176 7.66 7.40 -10.16
C VAL A 176 8.27 8.70 -10.69
N HIS A 177 8.78 9.56 -9.81
CA HIS A 177 9.31 10.88 -10.14
C HIS A 177 8.30 11.78 -10.91
N ASP A 178 7.02 11.73 -10.52
CA ASP A 178 5.94 12.59 -11.04
C ASP A 178 5.64 13.71 -10.03
N ASP A 179 6.39 14.81 -10.14
CA ASP A 179 6.27 15.98 -9.26
C ASP A 179 4.85 16.58 -9.29
N GLN A 180 4.15 16.51 -10.42
CA GLN A 180 2.78 17.01 -10.53
C GLN A 180 1.83 16.21 -9.64
N LEU A 181 1.91 14.88 -9.67
CA LEU A 181 1.12 14.02 -8.79
C LEU A 181 1.50 14.25 -7.32
N TYR A 182 2.80 14.34 -7.02
CA TYR A 182 3.30 14.59 -5.68
C TYR A 182 2.72 15.88 -5.11
N ASP A 183 2.87 17.01 -5.82
CA ASP A 183 2.42 18.32 -5.34
C ASP A 183 0.89 18.42 -5.25
N ALA A 184 0.16 17.85 -6.21
CA ALA A 184 -1.29 17.83 -6.18
C ALA A 184 -1.81 17.03 -4.98
N ALA A 185 -1.25 15.85 -4.72
CA ALA A 185 -1.62 15.03 -3.58
C ALA A 185 -1.24 15.69 -2.24
N LYS A 186 -0.05 16.30 -2.16
CA LYS A 186 0.42 17.06 -0.99
C LYS A 186 -0.52 18.19 -0.63
N LYS A 187 -0.97 18.96 -1.63
CA LYS A 187 -1.90 20.08 -1.45
C LYS A 187 -3.22 19.60 -0.85
N VAL A 188 -3.78 18.51 -1.38
CA VAL A 188 -5.03 17.95 -0.83
C VAL A 188 -4.81 17.40 0.57
N LEU A 189 -3.73 16.64 0.80
CA LEU A 189 -3.39 16.11 2.12
C LEU A 189 -3.32 17.22 3.18
N LEU A 190 -2.54 18.28 2.94
CA LEU A 190 -2.38 19.39 3.88
C LEU A 190 -3.70 20.15 4.12
N SER A 191 -4.60 20.19 3.14
CA SER A 191 -5.94 20.78 3.34
C SER A 191 -6.82 19.98 4.32
N MET A 192 -6.50 18.71 4.57
CA MET A 192 -7.18 17.85 5.55
C MET A 192 -6.61 17.98 6.96
N GLN A 193 -5.53 18.74 7.16
CA GLN A 193 -4.92 18.93 8.46
C GLN A 193 -5.78 19.86 9.33
N VAL A 194 -5.97 19.51 10.61
CA VAL A 194 -6.62 20.36 11.59
C VAL A 194 -5.70 21.53 11.94
N THR A 195 -6.00 22.72 11.43
CA THR A 195 -5.18 23.93 11.65
C THR A 195 -5.67 24.84 12.77
N ASP A 196 -6.80 24.52 13.41
CA ASP A 196 -7.27 25.29 14.58
C ASP A 196 -6.39 25.02 15.79
N LYS A 197 -5.60 26.04 16.21
CA LYS A 197 -4.70 25.97 17.36
C LYS A 197 -5.41 25.74 18.70
N LYS A 198 -6.73 25.94 18.77
CA LYS A 198 -7.54 25.66 19.96
C LYS A 198 -8.06 24.21 20.01
N SER A 199 -7.94 23.48 18.90
CA SER A 199 -8.35 22.07 18.84
C SER A 199 -7.39 21.20 19.64
N GLU A 200 -7.93 20.25 20.41
CA GLU A 200 -7.14 19.21 21.10
C GLU A 200 -6.34 18.33 20.13
N ILE A 201 -6.79 18.26 18.86
CA ILE A 201 -6.14 17.50 17.79
C ILE A 201 -5.48 18.43 16.76
N TYR A 202 -5.05 19.62 17.16
CA TYR A 202 -4.28 20.53 16.30
C TYR A 202 -3.09 19.79 15.66
N GLY A 203 -2.95 19.90 14.33
CA GLY A 203 -1.92 19.24 13.54
C GLY A 203 -2.27 17.84 13.04
N SER A 204 -3.34 17.21 13.55
CA SER A 204 -3.82 15.89 13.12
C SER A 204 -4.52 15.95 11.76
N PHE A 205 -4.62 14.81 11.09
CA PHE A 205 -5.48 14.53 9.94
C PHE A 205 -6.79 13.79 10.33
N GLY A 206 -7.29 14.06 11.54
CA GLY A 206 -8.56 13.56 12.08
C GLY A 206 -9.75 14.50 11.83
N ASP A 207 -10.93 14.08 12.30
CA ASP A 207 -12.15 14.89 12.21
C ASP A 207 -12.18 15.91 13.36
N SER A 208 -12.15 17.21 13.02
CA SER A 208 -12.10 18.30 14.00
C SER A 208 -13.36 18.42 14.87
N LYS A 209 -14.51 17.88 14.43
CA LYS A 209 -15.78 17.94 15.15
C LYS A 209 -15.91 16.78 16.13
N THR A 210 -15.65 15.55 15.67
CA THR A 210 -15.79 14.34 16.51
C THR A 210 -14.53 14.04 17.30
N LYS A 211 -13.41 14.70 16.98
CA LYS A 211 -12.06 14.44 17.50
C LYS A 211 -11.57 13.02 17.19
N GLN A 212 -12.19 12.34 16.22
CA GLN A 212 -11.80 11.00 15.83
C GLN A 212 -10.52 11.04 15.01
N VAL A 213 -9.51 10.31 15.48
CA VAL A 213 -8.19 10.21 14.86
C VAL A 213 -7.87 8.75 14.57
N TYR A 214 -7.33 8.47 13.39
CA TYR A 214 -6.88 7.14 13.00
C TYR A 214 -5.38 7.17 12.79
N SER A 215 -4.65 6.35 13.56
CA SER A 215 -3.18 6.28 13.47
C SER A 215 -2.68 5.96 12.06
N PHE A 216 -3.44 5.19 11.28
CA PHE A 216 -3.11 4.92 9.88
C PHE A 216 -3.06 6.19 9.02
N ASN A 217 -4.00 7.13 9.21
CA ASN A 217 -3.97 8.41 8.49
C ASN A 217 -2.79 9.26 8.91
N GLU A 218 -2.58 9.41 10.23
CA GLU A 218 -1.49 10.21 10.79
C GLU A 218 -0.12 9.72 10.34
N LEU A 219 0.13 8.41 10.46
CA LEU A 219 1.43 7.82 10.14
C LEU A 219 1.73 7.86 8.64
N ASN A 220 0.74 7.62 7.77
CA ASN A 220 0.94 7.75 6.33
C ASN A 220 1.21 9.21 5.95
N ALA A 221 0.48 10.16 6.52
CA ALA A 221 0.72 11.58 6.27
C ALA A 221 2.12 12.00 6.71
N LEU A 222 2.55 11.57 7.90
CA LEU A 222 3.90 11.84 8.40
C LEU A 222 4.98 11.25 7.50
N VAL A 223 4.84 9.97 7.09
CA VAL A 223 5.82 9.34 6.19
C VAL A 223 5.89 10.09 4.87
N ALA A 224 4.75 10.37 4.25
CA ALA A 224 4.69 11.04 2.98
C ALA A 224 5.36 12.43 3.06
N LEU A 225 5.02 13.23 4.08
CA LEU A 225 5.54 14.61 4.22
C LEU A 225 7.03 14.70 4.53
N ASN A 226 7.68 13.59 4.90
CA ASN A 226 9.12 13.50 5.16
C ASN A 226 9.92 12.82 4.04
N GLN A 227 9.32 12.61 2.86
CA GLN A 227 10.02 12.07 1.68
C GLN A 227 10.82 13.14 0.95
#